data_AF-A0A4Q5KMR6-F1
#
_entry.id   AF-A0A4Q5KMR6-F1
#
_cell.length_a   1.000
_cell.length_b   1.000
_cell.length_c   1.000
_cell.angle_alpha   90.00
_cell.angle_beta   90.00
_cell.angle_gamma   90.00
#
_symmetry.space_group_name_H-M   'P 1'
#
loop_
_entity.id
_entity.type
_entity.pdbx_description
1 polymer ?
#
loop_
_entity_poly.entity_id
_entity_poly.type
_entity_poly.pdbx_seq_one_letter_code
_entity_poly.pdbx_strand_id
1 'polypeptide(L)'
;MKKRHFLFTLILSCSSTFALANDQAANYQDEFSKPVDGINTVESVLNASTVLDDTPILLTGYLVEPLGKEVYVFKDDTGTLNVKIDGDKMPTLQVKPNDKVTLKGEINKEQNYIIYVDSIAVD
;
A
#
# COMPACT_ATOMS: atom_id res chain seq x y z
N MET A 1 -3.53 70.73 5.78
CA MET A 1 -4.95 70.85 6.19
C MET A 1 -5.57 69.47 6.24
N LYS A 2 -6.20 69.14 7.37
CA LYS A 2 -7.37 68.26 7.60
C LYS A 2 -7.38 66.87 6.90
N LYS A 3 -7.13 65.79 7.65
CA LYS A 3 -8.13 64.81 8.19
C LYS A 3 -8.82 63.99 7.06
N ARG A 4 -8.81 62.66 7.06
CA ARG A 4 -9.55 61.77 7.98
C ARG A 4 -9.22 60.30 7.70
N HIS A 5 -9.32 59.48 8.75
CA HIS A 5 -9.18 58.02 8.75
C HIS A 5 -10.30 57.30 7.97
N PHE A 6 -9.97 56.16 7.37
CA PHE A 6 -10.93 55.10 7.07
C PHE A 6 -10.37 53.77 7.57
N LEU A 7 -10.81 53.35 8.77
CA LEU A 7 -10.66 51.99 9.27
C LEU A 7 -11.59 51.09 8.45
N PHE A 8 -11.05 50.02 7.86
CA PHE A 8 -11.85 48.96 7.26
C PHE A 8 -11.84 47.76 8.20
N THR A 9 -12.85 47.66 9.07
CA THR A 9 -13.07 46.48 9.92
C THR A 9 -13.76 45.40 9.10
N LEU A 10 -13.00 44.38 8.69
CA LEU A 10 -13.57 43.18 8.08
C LEU A 10 -14.05 42.24 9.20
N ILE A 11 -15.34 42.24 9.46
CA ILE A 11 -16.00 41.28 10.35
C ILE A 11 -16.08 39.96 9.58
N LEU A 12 -15.22 39.00 9.92
CA LEU A 12 -15.34 37.63 9.40
C LEU A 12 -16.40 36.90 10.23
N SER A 13 -17.64 36.96 9.77
CA SER A 13 -18.78 36.26 10.34
C SER A 13 -18.56 34.74 10.24
N CYS A 14 -18.37 34.10 11.40
CA CYS A 14 -18.46 32.65 11.51
C CYS A 14 -19.94 32.25 11.28
N SER A 15 -20.19 31.49 10.22
CA SER A 15 -21.48 30.83 9.98
C SER A 15 -21.18 29.39 9.65
N SER A 16 -21.25 28.54 10.66
CA SER A 16 -21.22 27.10 10.55
C SER A 16 -22.47 26.62 9.82
N THR A 17 -22.32 26.07 8.62
CA THR A 17 -23.39 25.33 7.94
C THR A 17 -23.03 23.84 7.91
N PHE A 18 -23.98 23.06 8.40
CA PHE A 18 -23.97 21.62 8.59
C PHE A 18 -23.53 20.85 7.33
N ALA A 19 -22.67 19.86 7.54
CA ALA A 19 -22.27 18.90 6.52
C ALA A 19 -23.47 18.05 6.10
N LEU A 20 -23.70 17.93 4.79
CA LEU A 20 -24.53 16.86 4.25
C LEU A 20 -23.71 15.57 4.30
N ALA A 21 -24.12 14.64 5.17
CA ALA A 21 -23.66 13.27 5.13
C ALA A 21 -24.19 12.63 3.84
N ASN A 22 -23.39 12.68 2.78
CA ASN A 22 -23.56 11.79 1.66
C ASN A 22 -22.96 10.45 2.10
N ASP A 23 -23.79 9.61 2.69
CA ASP A 23 -23.51 8.18 2.91
C ASP A 23 -23.48 7.50 1.53
N GLN A 24 -22.46 7.82 0.75
CA GLN A 24 -21.95 6.87 -0.22
C GLN A 24 -21.23 5.84 0.64
N ALA A 25 -21.96 4.80 1.02
CA ALA A 25 -21.36 3.49 1.21
C ALA A 25 -20.71 3.12 -0.12
N ALA A 26 -19.55 3.72 -0.38
CA ALA A 26 -18.64 3.27 -1.38
C ALA A 26 -18.33 1.84 -0.93
N ASN A 27 -18.87 0.91 -1.72
CA ASN A 27 -18.57 -0.50 -1.63
C ASN A 27 -17.11 -0.64 -2.11
N TYR A 28 -16.17 -0.10 -1.33
CA TYR A 28 -14.78 -0.47 -1.39
C TYR A 28 -14.78 -1.90 -0.90
N GLN A 29 -14.96 -2.84 -1.83
CA GLN A 29 -14.48 -4.19 -1.63
C GLN A 29 -12.99 -4.04 -1.39
N ASP A 30 -12.61 -4.01 -0.13
CA ASP A 30 -11.23 -4.06 0.30
C ASP A 30 -10.55 -5.19 -0.49
N GLU A 31 -9.52 -4.81 -1.24
CA GLU A 31 -8.82 -5.70 -2.16
C GLU A 31 -8.20 -6.90 -1.42
N PHE A 32 -8.00 -6.74 -0.10
CA PHE A 32 -7.57 -7.74 0.87
C PHE A 32 -8.69 -8.62 1.45
N SER A 33 -9.95 -8.24 1.31
CA SER A 33 -11.11 -8.96 1.87
C SER A 33 -11.59 -10.13 0.99
N LYS A 34 -11.04 -10.31 -0.21
CA LYS A 34 -11.31 -11.50 -1.03
C LYS A 34 -10.47 -12.67 -0.51
N PRO A 35 -11.05 -13.87 -0.28
CA PRO A 35 -10.26 -15.06 0.03
C PRO A 35 -9.21 -15.25 -1.06
N VAL A 36 -7.94 -15.13 -0.69
CA VAL A 36 -6.84 -15.47 -1.59
C VAL A 36 -6.55 -16.93 -1.31
N ASP A 37 -6.96 -17.83 -2.22
CA ASP A 37 -6.49 -19.23 -2.25
C ASP A 37 -5.03 -19.24 -2.76
N GLY A 38 -4.17 -18.47 -2.11
CA GLY A 38 -2.82 -18.14 -2.53
C GLY A 38 -1.76 -18.53 -1.51
N ILE A 39 -0.51 -18.45 -1.92
CA ILE A 39 0.63 -18.77 -1.04
C ILE A 39 0.82 -17.64 -0.03
N ASN A 40 0.98 -18.00 1.24
CA ASN A 40 1.01 -17.06 2.36
C ASN A 40 2.32 -17.06 3.17
N THR A 41 3.36 -17.75 2.70
CA THR A 41 4.69 -17.75 3.32
C THR A 41 5.77 -17.73 2.25
N VAL A 42 6.88 -17.05 2.50
CA VAL A 42 8.07 -17.04 1.62
C VAL A 42 8.60 -18.45 1.40
N GLU A 43 8.68 -19.29 2.44
CA GLU A 43 9.14 -20.67 2.31
C GLU A 43 8.31 -21.47 1.30
N SER A 44 6.98 -21.33 1.34
CA SER A 44 6.11 -22.00 0.36
C SER A 44 6.33 -21.49 -1.07
N VAL A 45 6.64 -20.20 -1.25
CA VAL A 45 7.03 -19.66 -2.57
C VAL A 45 8.32 -20.30 -3.05
N LEU A 46 9.33 -20.40 -2.18
CA LEU A 46 10.66 -20.91 -2.51
C LEU A 46 10.71 -22.44 -2.70
N ASN A 47 9.92 -23.18 -1.94
CA ASN A 47 9.89 -24.65 -1.96
C ASN A 47 8.94 -25.22 -3.02
N ALA A 48 8.05 -24.41 -3.59
CA ALA A 48 7.07 -24.89 -4.54
C ALA A 48 7.68 -25.08 -5.93
N SER A 49 8.29 -26.25 -6.11
CA SER A 49 8.73 -26.76 -7.43
C SER A 49 7.59 -26.81 -8.46
N THR A 50 6.33 -26.78 -7.99
CA THR A 50 5.09 -26.82 -8.78
C THR A 50 4.26 -25.55 -8.70
N VAL A 51 4.75 -24.46 -8.08
CA VAL A 51 4.09 -23.14 -8.22
C VAL A 51 3.90 -22.88 -9.71
N LEU A 52 2.80 -22.29 -10.13
CA LEU A 52 2.61 -21.90 -11.52
C LEU A 52 3.00 -20.43 -11.68
N ASP A 53 3.23 -20.01 -12.91
CA ASP A 53 3.28 -18.57 -13.17
C ASP A 53 1.92 -17.95 -12.84
N ASP A 54 1.89 -16.67 -12.48
CA ASP A 54 0.69 -15.93 -12.08
C ASP A 54 -0.03 -16.53 -10.84
N THR A 55 0.68 -17.31 -10.03
CA THR A 55 0.11 -17.84 -8.78
C THR A 55 -0.10 -16.69 -7.77
N PRO A 56 -1.31 -16.49 -7.25
CA PRO A 56 -1.59 -15.40 -6.32
C PRO A 56 -0.93 -15.63 -4.95
N ILE A 57 -0.52 -14.54 -4.31
CA ILE A 57 0.10 -14.53 -2.98
C ILE A 57 -0.59 -13.57 -2.03
N LEU A 58 -0.43 -13.85 -0.74
CA LEU A 58 -0.78 -12.94 0.34
C LEU A 58 0.28 -13.05 1.45
N LEU A 59 1.34 -12.24 1.36
CA LEU A 59 2.49 -12.35 2.26
C LEU A 59 2.49 -11.21 3.28
N THR A 60 2.59 -11.55 4.57
CA THR A 60 2.73 -10.58 5.65
C THR A 60 4.16 -10.61 6.19
N GLY A 61 4.81 -9.45 6.27
CA GLY A 61 6.22 -9.35 6.65
C GLY A 61 6.74 -7.92 6.60
N TYR A 62 7.99 -7.74 6.17
CA TYR A 62 8.70 -6.46 6.19
C TYR A 62 9.45 -6.22 4.89
N LEU A 63 9.48 -4.96 4.44
CA LEU A 63 10.40 -4.50 3.39
C LEU A 63 11.73 -4.13 4.04
N VAL A 64 12.77 -4.93 3.80
CA VAL A 64 14.06 -4.83 4.49
C VAL A 64 15.00 -3.85 3.80
N GLU A 65 15.12 -3.94 2.48
CA GLU A 65 16.02 -3.08 1.71
C GLU A 65 15.50 -2.86 0.28
N PRO A 66 15.66 -1.64 -0.27
CA PRO A 66 15.46 -1.39 -1.69
C PRO A 66 16.69 -1.86 -2.49
N LEU A 67 16.47 -2.65 -3.54
CA LEU A 67 17.51 -3.07 -4.49
C LEU A 67 17.57 -2.17 -5.74
N GLY A 68 16.65 -1.21 -5.84
CA GLY A 68 16.51 -0.29 -6.98
C GLY A 68 15.60 -0.85 -8.07
N LYS A 69 15.23 0.01 -9.05
CA LYS A 69 14.27 -0.31 -10.11
C LYS A 69 12.97 -0.93 -9.57
N GLU A 70 12.45 -0.36 -8.49
CA GLU A 70 11.20 -0.81 -7.86
C GLU A 70 11.26 -2.21 -7.23
N VAL A 71 12.47 -2.80 -7.09
CA VAL A 71 12.69 -4.07 -6.42
C VAL A 71 13.10 -3.86 -4.96
N TYR A 72 12.53 -4.67 -4.07
CA TYR A 72 12.77 -4.67 -2.64
C TYR A 72 13.00 -6.10 -2.14
N VAL A 73 13.81 -6.25 -1.10
CA VAL A 73 13.87 -7.50 -0.33
C VAL A 73 12.72 -7.50 0.67
N PHE A 74 11.89 -8.52 0.56
CA PHE A 74 10.82 -8.82 1.51
C PHE A 74 11.25 -9.95 2.42
N LYS A 75 10.86 -9.86 3.69
CA LYS A 75 11.13 -10.87 4.71
C LYS A 75 9.88 -11.19 5.51
N ASP A 76 9.62 -12.48 5.71
CA ASP A 76 8.72 -12.98 6.74
C ASP A 76 9.48 -13.91 7.73
N ASP A 77 8.75 -14.61 8.58
CA ASP A 77 9.33 -15.53 9.57
C ASP A 77 9.94 -16.79 8.94
N THR A 78 9.61 -17.09 7.68
CA THR A 78 9.98 -18.30 6.95
C THR A 78 11.13 -18.09 5.97
N GLY A 79 11.40 -16.84 5.57
CA GLY A 79 12.54 -16.54 4.71
C GLY A 79 12.55 -15.13 4.14
N THR A 80 13.35 -14.97 3.08
CA THR A 80 13.48 -13.72 2.31
C THR A 80 13.37 -13.98 0.82
N LEU A 81 12.73 -13.07 0.09
CA LEU A 81 12.67 -13.07 -1.38
C LEU A 81 12.63 -11.65 -1.92
N ASN A 82 12.67 -11.51 -3.25
CA ASN A 82 12.54 -10.22 -3.91
C ASN A 82 11.08 -9.97 -4.33
N VAL A 83 10.62 -8.75 -4.08
CA VAL A 83 9.33 -8.25 -4.56
C VAL A 83 9.56 -7.04 -5.45
N LYS A 84 8.77 -6.89 -6.49
CA LYS A 84 8.72 -5.68 -7.30
C LYS A 84 7.41 -4.96 -7.02
N ILE A 85 7.53 -3.71 -6.62
CA ILE A 85 6.41 -2.84 -6.24
C ILE A 85 6.54 -1.56 -7.06
N ASP A 86 5.70 -1.45 -8.10
CA ASP A 86 5.68 -0.25 -8.93
C ASP A 86 5.34 0.99 -8.08
N GLY A 87 5.91 2.13 -8.46
CA GLY A 87 5.81 3.36 -7.65
C GLY A 87 4.37 3.84 -7.40
N ASP A 88 3.43 3.49 -8.26
CA ASP A 88 1.99 3.79 -8.12
C ASP A 88 1.26 2.84 -7.16
N LYS A 89 1.84 1.68 -6.86
CA LYS A 89 1.33 0.71 -5.88
C LYS A 89 1.81 0.99 -4.47
N MET A 90 2.92 1.72 -4.33
CA MET A 90 3.44 2.11 -3.02
C MET A 90 2.46 3.04 -2.29
N PRO A 91 2.23 2.86 -0.98
CA PRO A 91 1.40 3.77 -0.21
C PRO A 91 1.99 5.19 -0.24
N THR A 92 1.13 6.21 -0.27
CA THR A 92 1.57 7.61 -0.20
C THR A 92 2.31 7.91 1.10
N LEU A 93 1.97 7.20 2.18
CA LEU A 93 2.75 7.20 3.41
C LEU A 93 3.98 6.32 3.22
N GLN A 94 5.16 6.88 3.49
CA GLN A 94 6.42 6.15 3.39
C GLN A 94 6.44 4.96 4.36
N VAL A 95 6.51 3.74 3.82
CA VAL A 95 6.77 2.51 4.57
C VAL A 95 8.15 2.60 5.21
N LYS A 96 8.23 2.47 6.53
CA LYS A 96 9.49 2.47 7.28
C LYS A 96 10.05 1.04 7.37
N PRO A 97 11.36 0.87 7.60
CA PRO A 97 12.00 -0.45 7.67
C PRO A 97 11.43 -1.43 8.71
N ASN A 98 10.70 -0.94 9.73
CA ASN A 98 10.09 -1.77 10.77
C ASN A 98 8.56 -1.84 10.65
N ASP A 99 7.98 -1.20 9.63
CA ASP A 99 6.56 -1.25 9.40
C ASP A 99 6.23 -2.63 8.84
N LYS A 100 5.30 -3.30 9.51
CA LYS A 100 4.80 -4.59 9.05
C LYS A 100 3.84 -4.31 7.90
N VAL A 101 4.00 -5.05 6.81
CA VAL A 101 3.20 -4.87 5.60
C VAL A 101 2.60 -6.18 5.17
N THR A 102 1.42 -6.11 4.57
CA THR A 102 0.84 -7.24 3.85
C THR A 102 0.80 -6.93 2.36
N LEU A 103 1.40 -7.83 1.58
CA LEU A 103 1.53 -7.75 0.13
C LEU A 103 0.55 -8.73 -0.50
N LYS A 104 -0.15 -8.25 -1.53
CA LYS A 104 -0.93 -9.07 -2.44
C LYS A 104 -0.35 -8.92 -3.84
N GLY A 105 -0.28 -10.03 -4.56
CA GLY A 105 0.32 -10.02 -5.89
C GLY A 105 0.37 -11.40 -6.51
N GLU A 106 1.29 -11.57 -7.45
CA GLU A 106 1.45 -12.80 -8.23
C GLU A 106 2.94 -13.14 -8.41
N ILE A 107 3.24 -14.44 -8.48
CA ILE A 107 4.60 -14.94 -8.71
C ILE A 107 4.92 -14.85 -10.20
N ASN A 108 6.06 -14.25 -10.55
CA ASN A 108 6.60 -14.28 -11.90
C ASN A 108 7.79 -15.25 -12.00
N LYS A 109 7.59 -16.37 -12.70
CA LYS A 109 8.60 -17.42 -12.86
C LYS A 109 9.74 -17.04 -13.79
N GLU A 110 9.44 -16.28 -14.83
CA GLU A 110 10.43 -15.87 -15.83
C GLU A 110 11.51 -14.95 -15.23
N GLN A 111 11.22 -14.32 -14.09
CA GLN A 111 12.09 -13.40 -13.38
C GLN A 111 12.58 -13.95 -12.03
N ASN A 112 13.00 -15.21 -11.99
CA ASN A 112 13.54 -15.86 -10.78
C ASN A 112 12.57 -15.85 -9.59
N TYR A 113 11.28 -16.08 -9.85
CA TYR A 113 10.24 -16.11 -8.82
C TYR A 113 10.09 -14.79 -8.05
N ILE A 114 10.43 -13.65 -8.67
CA ILE A 114 10.09 -12.34 -8.12
C ILE A 114 8.57 -12.22 -8.02
N ILE A 115 8.09 -11.58 -6.96
CA ILE A 115 6.66 -11.31 -6.80
C ILE A 115 6.35 -9.93 -7.36
N TYR A 116 5.40 -9.84 -8.30
CA TYR A 116 4.81 -8.56 -8.68
C TYR A 116 3.70 -8.22 -7.71
N VAL A 117 3.81 -7.06 -7.06
CA VAL A 117 2.87 -6.63 -6.04
C VAL A 117 1.78 -5.77 -6.67
N ASP A 118 0.54 -6.22 -6.53
CA ASP A 118 -0.65 -5.51 -6.99
C ASP A 118 -1.12 -4.47 -5.98
N SER A 119 -1.02 -4.81 -4.70
CA SER A 119 -1.41 -3.96 -3.57
C SER A 119 -0.61 -4.27 -2.31
N ILE A 120 -0.42 -3.23 -1.50
CA ILE A 120 0.32 -3.26 -0.24
C ILE A 120 -0.49 -2.52 0.83
N ALA A 121 -0.65 -3.16 1.97
CA ALA A 121 -1.22 -2.58 3.18
C ALA A 121 -0.13 -2.48 4.25
N VAL A 122 -0.16 -1.40 5.04
CA VAL A 122 0.71 -1.22 6.21
C VAL A 122 -0.14 -1.50 7.46
N ASP A 123 0.33 -2.38 8.32
CA ASP A 123 -0.33 -2.79 9.58
C ASP A 123 -0.06 -1.79 10.73
#